data_AF-A0A7V6GLW0-F1
#
_entry.id   AF-A0A7V6GLW0-F1
#
_cell.length_a   1.000
_cell.length_b   1.000
_cell.length_c   1.000
_cell.angle_alpha   90.00
_cell.angle_beta   90.00
_cell.angle_gamma   90.00
#
_symmetry.space_group_name_H-M   'P 1'
#
loop_
_entity.id
_entity.type
_entity.pdbx_description
1 polymer ?
#
loop_
_entity_poly.entity_id
_entity_poly.type
_entity_poly.pdbx_seq_one_letter_code
_entity_poly.pdbx_strand_id
1 'polypeptide(L)'
;MSGNLFSQPNILNCIKKSVNEIDEPLKGDFIEVLENYSKGLVFKDALKIMIKKNDSRSIEIILSGFIAANEKGTDINKFISCQIDYIREKKALKNYINILSTGPKYSSYFIMLIPIISIVIVTLINKNFITYYLSSIGIIVSIYALVSFFTGFLLINKIINNLGKNILIS
;
A
#
# COMPACT_ATOMS: atom_id res chain seq x y z
N MET A 1 -17.68 37.46 23.44
CA MET A 1 -17.02 37.92 22.20
C MET A 1 -15.57 37.44 22.23
N SER A 2 -15.29 36.28 21.63
CA SER A 2 -13.92 35.82 21.36
C SER A 2 -13.98 34.64 20.39
N GLY A 3 -13.36 34.78 19.22
CA GLY A 3 -12.86 33.62 18.48
C GLY A 3 -13.58 33.24 17.18
N ASN A 4 -14.15 34.17 16.41
CA ASN A 4 -14.58 33.88 15.03
C ASN A 4 -13.40 33.88 14.02
N LEU A 5 -12.21 33.42 14.44
CA LEU A 5 -11.01 33.29 13.62
C LEU A 5 -10.79 31.87 13.07
N PHE A 6 -11.69 30.92 13.35
CA PHE A 6 -11.49 29.51 13.01
C PHE A 6 -12.25 29.01 11.78
N SER A 7 -12.76 29.91 10.95
CA SER A 7 -13.32 29.54 9.67
C SER A 7 -12.82 30.53 8.64
N GLN A 8 -11.71 30.21 7.97
CA GLN A 8 -11.54 30.79 6.65
C GLN A 8 -12.74 30.26 5.83
N PRO A 9 -13.69 31.09 5.41
CA PRO A 9 -14.87 30.65 4.67
C PRO A 9 -14.48 29.84 3.41
N ASN A 10 -13.25 30.04 2.93
CA ASN A 10 -12.66 29.30 1.83
C ASN A 10 -12.47 27.80 2.13
N ILE A 11 -12.03 27.41 3.34
CA ILE A 11 -11.78 25.99 3.67
C ILE A 11 -13.11 25.23 3.76
N LEU A 12 -14.10 25.81 4.45
CA LEU A 12 -15.42 25.19 4.55
C LEU A 12 -16.07 25.04 3.16
N ASN A 13 -15.92 26.04 2.29
CA ASN A 13 -16.41 25.96 0.91
C ASN A 13 -15.63 24.93 0.07
N CYS A 14 -14.32 24.81 0.25
CA CYS A 14 -13.52 23.77 -0.39
C CYS A 14 -13.98 22.38 0.04
N ILE A 15 -14.17 22.15 1.34
CA ILE A 15 -14.68 20.87 1.85
C ILE A 15 -16.07 20.57 1.27
N LYS A 16 -16.98 21.55 1.26
CA LYS A 16 -18.31 21.39 0.65
C LYS A 16 -18.26 21.03 -0.84
N LYS A 17 -17.32 21.60 -1.60
CA LYS A 17 -17.15 21.30 -3.02
C LYS A 17 -16.56 19.90 -3.22
N SER A 18 -15.53 19.55 -2.45
CA SER A 18 -14.82 18.27 -2.59
C SER A 18 -15.56 17.08 -2.00
N VAL A 19 -16.50 17.28 -1.06
CA VAL A 19 -17.24 16.17 -0.41
C VAL A 19 -17.97 15.27 -1.40
N ASN A 20 -18.39 15.81 -2.53
CA ASN A 20 -19.08 15.06 -3.58
C ASN A 20 -18.14 14.18 -4.41
N GLU A 21 -16.84 14.44 -4.38
CA GLU A 21 -15.79 13.69 -5.09
C GLU A 21 -15.13 12.64 -4.18
N ILE A 22 -15.48 12.60 -2.90
CA ILE A 22 -14.95 11.64 -1.92
C ILE A 22 -15.83 10.38 -1.92
N ASP A 23 -15.20 9.21 -1.88
CA ASP A 23 -15.88 7.92 -1.73
C ASP A 23 -16.29 7.64 -0.26
N GLU A 24 -17.35 6.87 -0.06
CA GLU A 24 -17.70 6.34 1.27
C GLU A 24 -16.61 5.37 1.78
N PRO A 25 -16.34 5.30 3.10
CA PRO A 25 -17.08 5.91 4.22
C PRO A 25 -16.64 7.34 4.59
N LEU A 26 -15.57 7.84 3.95
CA LEU A 26 -14.95 9.12 4.33
C LEU A 26 -15.86 10.31 4.01
N LYS A 27 -16.69 10.19 2.98
CA LYS A 27 -17.69 11.18 2.61
C LYS A 27 -18.70 11.44 3.74
N GLY A 28 -19.27 10.38 4.33
CA GLY A 28 -20.20 10.51 5.45
C GLY A 28 -19.60 11.26 6.64
N ASP A 29 -18.34 11.00 6.96
CA ASP A 29 -17.63 11.68 8.05
C ASP A 29 -17.46 13.19 7.82
N PHE A 30 -17.08 13.60 6.60
CA PHE A 30 -16.97 15.03 6.28
C PHE A 30 -18.34 15.74 6.21
N ILE A 31 -19.40 15.06 5.75
CA ILE A 31 -20.76 15.59 5.79
C ILE A 31 -21.18 15.85 7.25
N GLU A 32 -20.91 14.90 8.14
CA GLU A 32 -21.19 15.04 9.57
C GLU A 32 -20.43 16.23 10.19
N VAL A 33 -19.18 16.45 9.80
CA VAL A 33 -18.41 17.65 10.21
C VAL A 33 -19.09 18.94 9.75
N LEU A 34 -19.55 19.00 8.50
CA LEU A 34 -20.25 20.16 7.95
C LEU A 34 -21.58 20.42 8.67
N GLU A 35 -22.35 19.37 8.96
CA GLU A 35 -23.60 19.48 9.71
C GLU A 35 -23.37 19.96 11.14
N ASN A 36 -22.38 19.39 11.82
CA ASN A 36 -22.02 19.76 13.19
C ASN A 36 -21.60 21.23 13.25
N TYR A 37 -20.81 21.68 12.29
CA TYR A 37 -20.47 23.10 12.15
C TYR A 37 -21.71 23.97 11.90
N SER A 38 -22.62 23.56 11.01
CA SER A 38 -23.89 24.25 10.77
C SER A 38 -24.81 24.30 12.00
N LYS A 39 -24.72 23.31 12.90
CA LYS A 39 -25.42 23.27 14.19
C LYS A 39 -24.78 24.16 15.26
N GLY A 40 -23.70 24.87 14.94
CA GLY A 40 -23.04 25.82 15.84
C GLY A 40 -21.84 25.26 16.60
N LEU A 41 -21.40 24.03 16.32
CA LEU A 41 -20.14 23.51 16.88
C LEU A 41 -18.94 24.23 16.25
N VAL A 42 -17.90 24.46 17.06
CA VAL A 42 -16.64 24.98 16.57
C VAL A 42 -16.03 23.97 15.59
N PHE A 43 -15.54 24.43 14.45
CA PHE A 43 -15.01 23.58 13.37
C PHE A 43 -13.95 22.57 13.87
N LYS A 44 -13.07 23.01 14.77
CA LYS A 44 -12.08 22.16 15.46
C LYS A 44 -12.72 20.98 16.21
N ASP A 45 -13.82 21.23 16.92
CA ASP A 45 -14.48 20.19 17.71
C ASP A 45 -15.27 19.23 16.83
N ALA A 46 -15.86 19.72 15.73
CA ALA A 46 -16.45 18.87 14.71
C ALA A 46 -15.41 17.92 14.09
N LEU A 47 -14.21 18.40 13.76
CA LEU A 47 -13.10 17.55 13.28
C LEU A 47 -12.63 16.54 14.35
N LYS A 48 -12.60 16.91 15.63
CA LYS A 48 -12.27 15.96 16.71
C LYS A 48 -13.27 14.83 16.85
N ILE A 49 -14.56 15.09 16.62
CA ILE A 49 -15.59 14.04 16.61
C ILE A 49 -15.31 13.05 15.48
N MET A 50 -14.99 13.55 14.28
CA MET A 50 -14.58 12.72 13.14
C MET A 50 -13.33 11.87 13.47
N ILE A 51 -12.30 12.46 14.08
CA ILE A 51 -11.09 11.72 14.50
C ILE A 51 -11.45 10.58 15.46
N LYS A 52 -12.31 10.83 16.45
CA LYS A 52 -12.69 9.81 17.45
C LYS A 52 -13.49 8.65 16.87
N LYS A 53 -14.25 8.89 15.80
CA LYS A 53 -15.10 7.90 15.15
C LYS A 53 -14.32 7.06 14.12
N ASN A 54 -13.19 7.57 13.64
CA ASN A 54 -12.42 6.95 12.57
C ASN A 54 -11.21 6.18 13.12
N ASP A 55 -11.13 4.89 12.84
CA ASP A 55 -10.01 4.02 13.26
C ASP A 55 -8.72 4.24 12.43
N SER A 56 -8.75 5.08 11.40
CA SER A 56 -7.60 5.33 10.53
C SER A 56 -6.59 6.28 11.19
N ARG A 57 -5.46 5.72 11.63
CA ARG A 57 -4.32 6.47 12.18
C ARG A 57 -3.80 7.58 11.24
N SER A 58 -3.85 7.36 9.92
CA SER A 58 -3.44 8.37 8.94
C SER A 58 -4.34 9.61 9.00
N ILE A 59 -5.65 9.40 9.15
CA ILE A 59 -6.63 10.49 9.22
C ILE A 59 -6.50 11.24 10.55
N GLU A 60 -6.30 10.52 11.65
CA GLU A 60 -6.01 11.12 12.96
C GLU A 60 -4.79 12.05 12.90
N ILE A 61 -3.67 11.59 12.33
CA ILE A 61 -2.43 12.39 12.22
C ILE A 61 -2.65 13.65 11.38
N ILE A 62 -3.30 13.51 10.21
CA ILE A 62 -3.54 14.63 9.28
C ILE A 62 -4.46 15.67 9.93
N LEU A 63 -5.59 15.25 10.51
CA LEU A 63 -6.58 16.15 11.08
C LEU A 63 -6.10 16.79 12.39
N SER A 64 -5.39 16.04 13.25
CA SER A 64 -4.79 16.59 14.48
C SER A 64 -3.68 17.59 14.16
N GLY A 65 -2.84 17.28 13.16
CA GLY A 65 -1.83 18.20 12.65
C GLY A 65 -2.45 19.46 12.06
N PHE A 66 -3.54 19.32 11.30
CA PHE A 66 -4.30 20.45 10.77
C PHE A 66 -4.87 21.34 11.88
N ILE A 67 -5.50 20.75 12.90
CA ILE A 67 -6.04 21.47 14.06
C ILE A 67 -4.91 22.25 14.77
N ALA A 68 -3.77 21.60 15.03
CA ALA A 68 -2.62 22.22 15.67
C ALA A 68 -1.99 23.34 14.82
N ALA A 69 -1.91 23.15 13.51
CA ALA A 69 -1.40 24.16 12.57
C ALA A 69 -2.30 25.40 12.53
N ASN A 70 -3.62 25.19 12.53
CA ASN A 70 -4.61 26.26 12.55
C ASN A 70 -4.61 27.04 13.88
N GLU A 71 -4.48 26.35 15.02
CA GLU A 71 -4.38 26.99 16.34
C GLU A 71 -3.12 27.85 16.52
N LYS A 72 -2.01 27.42 15.92
CA LYS A 72 -0.75 28.17 15.95
C LYS A 72 -0.71 29.34 14.96
N GLY A 73 -1.77 29.54 14.16
CA GLY A 73 -1.83 30.58 13.13
C GLY A 73 -0.83 30.38 11.98
N THR A 74 -0.36 29.14 11.77
CA THR A 74 0.57 28.82 10.68
C THR A 74 -0.14 28.84 9.33
N ASP A 75 0.61 28.97 8.24
CA ASP A 75 0.03 28.91 6.89
C ASP A 75 -0.53 27.50 6.62
N ILE A 76 -1.84 27.38 6.75
CA ILE A 76 -2.61 26.15 6.55
C ILE A 76 -2.44 25.65 5.10
N ASN A 77 -2.30 26.56 4.13
CA ASN A 77 -2.08 26.17 2.74
C ASN A 77 -0.73 25.45 2.60
N LYS A 78 0.30 25.93 3.30
CA LYS A 78 1.61 25.25 3.34
C LYS A 78 1.54 23.87 4.01
N PHE A 79 0.80 23.74 5.12
CA PHE A 79 0.62 22.44 5.78
C PHE A 79 -0.10 21.45 4.87
N ILE A 80 -1.24 21.84 4.29
CA ILE A 80 -2.02 20.99 3.38
C ILE A 80 -1.20 20.62 2.14
N SER A 81 -0.49 21.58 1.53
CA SER A 81 0.36 21.30 0.36
C SER A 81 1.44 20.28 0.68
N CYS A 82 2.08 20.40 1.85
CA CYS A 82 3.07 19.43 2.32
C CYS A 82 2.47 18.02 2.52
N GLN A 83 1.27 17.91 3.09
CA GLN A 83 0.58 16.61 3.23
C GLN A 83 0.17 16.03 1.87
N ILE A 84 -0.28 16.87 0.93
CA ILE A 84 -0.60 16.45 -0.44
C ILE A 84 0.65 15.91 -1.16
N ASP A 85 1.77 16.61 -1.04
CA ASP A 85 3.05 16.18 -1.62
C ASP A 85 3.50 14.84 -1.02
N TYR A 86 3.41 14.67 0.30
CA TYR A 86 3.68 13.41 0.98
C TYR A 86 2.77 12.25 0.48
N ILE A 87 1.46 12.49 0.33
CA ILE A 87 0.53 11.48 -0.21
C ILE A 87 0.89 11.11 -1.66
N ARG A 88 1.24 12.10 -2.48
CA ARG A 88 1.64 11.89 -3.89
C ARG A 88 2.93 11.08 -3.98
N GLU A 89 3.94 11.40 -3.17
CA GLU A 89 5.19 10.63 -3.06
C GLU A 89 4.91 9.18 -2.64
N LYS A 90 4.07 8.98 -1.62
CA LYS A 90 3.69 7.64 -1.16
C LYS A 90 2.97 6.83 -2.26
N LYS A 91 2.12 7.47 -3.06
CA LYS A 91 1.46 6.82 -4.21
C LYS A 91 2.45 6.47 -5.32
N ALA A 92 3.39 7.36 -5.64
CA ALA A 92 4.45 7.09 -6.61
C ALA A 92 5.33 5.91 -6.16
N LEU A 93 5.68 5.86 -4.87
CA LEU A 93 6.44 4.77 -4.28
C LEU A 93 5.66 3.44 -4.35
N LYS A 94 4.35 3.44 -4.04
CA LYS A 94 3.50 2.26 -4.18
C LYS A 94 3.49 1.73 -5.62
N ASN A 95 3.40 2.62 -6.60
CA ASN A 95 3.44 2.25 -8.01
C ASN A 95 4.80 1.67 -8.41
N TYR A 96 5.89 2.30 -7.99
CA TYR A 96 7.24 1.83 -8.25
C TYR A 96 7.48 0.43 -7.66
N ILE A 97 7.01 0.19 -6.42
CA ILE A 97 7.12 -1.11 -5.78
C ILE A 97 6.22 -2.16 -6.47
N ASN A 98 5.03 -1.78 -6.94
CA ASN A 98 4.17 -2.70 -7.69
C ASN A 98 4.81 -3.13 -9.02
N ILE A 99 5.48 -2.21 -9.72
CA ILE A 99 6.23 -2.51 -10.95
C ILE A 99 7.43 -3.42 -10.65
N LEU A 100 8.22 -3.08 -9.63
CA LEU A 100 9.38 -3.87 -9.21
C LEU A 100 9.02 -5.25 -8.65
N SER A 101 7.84 -5.42 -8.06
CA SER A 101 7.38 -6.71 -7.51
C SER A 101 6.77 -7.61 -8.58
N THR A 102 6.34 -7.03 -9.70
CA THR A 102 5.68 -7.75 -10.80
C THR A 102 6.71 -8.40 -11.74
N GLY A 103 7.83 -7.74 -12.02
CA GLY A 103 8.92 -8.30 -12.85
C GLY A 103 9.49 -9.64 -12.34
N PRO A 104 9.83 -9.78 -11.05
CA PRO A 104 10.34 -11.02 -10.46
C PRO A 104 9.32 -12.15 -10.42
N LYS A 105 8.01 -11.86 -10.28
CA LYS A 105 6.96 -12.90 -10.35
C LYS A 105 6.96 -13.56 -11.73
N TYR A 106 6.97 -12.77 -12.80
CA TYR A 106 7.05 -13.32 -14.15
C TYR A 106 8.37 -14.05 -14.40
N SER A 107 9.50 -13.52 -13.93
CA SER A 107 10.81 -14.19 -14.01
C SER A 107 10.86 -15.52 -13.23
N SER A 108 10.19 -15.60 -12.07
CA SER A 108 10.14 -16.83 -11.26
C SER A 108 9.46 -17.99 -12.00
N TYR A 109 8.47 -17.69 -12.84
CA TYR A 109 7.83 -18.69 -13.70
C TYR A 109 8.78 -19.18 -14.81
N PHE A 110 9.59 -18.29 -15.38
CA PHE A 110 10.64 -18.69 -16.34
C PHE A 110 11.72 -19.54 -15.69
N ILE A 111 12.17 -19.20 -14.48
CA ILE A 111 13.11 -20.01 -13.68
C ILE A 111 12.51 -21.39 -13.38
N MET A 112 11.18 -21.45 -13.18
CA MET A 112 10.46 -22.71 -12.95
C MET A 112 10.55 -23.67 -14.16
N LEU A 113 10.62 -23.13 -15.37
CA LEU A 113 10.71 -23.90 -16.63
C LEU A 113 12.13 -24.37 -16.98
N ILE A 114 13.18 -23.68 -16.51
CA ILE A 114 14.59 -24.01 -16.81
C ILE A 114 14.94 -25.49 -16.54
N PRO A 115 14.66 -26.10 -15.37
CA PRO A 115 15.04 -27.48 -15.12
C PRO A 115 14.26 -28.48 -15.97
N ILE A 116 13.01 -28.17 -16.34
CA ILE A 116 12.20 -29.03 -17.21
C ILE A 116 12.79 -29.03 -18.61
N ILE A 117 13.09 -27.84 -19.13
CA ILE A 117 13.71 -27.66 -20.45
C ILE A 117 15.10 -28.32 -20.49
N SER A 118 15.90 -28.18 -19.43
CA SER A 118 17.24 -28.78 -19.38
C SER A 118 17.17 -30.32 -19.42
N ILE A 119 16.25 -30.94 -18.68
CA ILE A 119 16.04 -32.40 -18.73
C ILE A 119 15.64 -32.86 -20.13
N VAL A 120 14.72 -32.12 -20.79
CA VAL A 120 14.27 -32.43 -22.14
C VAL A 120 15.42 -32.34 -23.14
N ILE A 121 16.19 -31.24 -23.12
CA ILE A 121 17.32 -31.03 -24.04
C ILE A 121 18.39 -32.12 -23.84
N VAL A 122 18.76 -32.41 -22.59
CA VAL A 122 19.78 -33.43 -22.29
C VAL A 122 19.33 -34.82 -22.76
N THR A 123 18.04 -35.14 -22.60
CA THR A 123 17.46 -36.41 -23.06
C THR A 123 17.46 -36.53 -24.59
N LEU A 124 17.21 -35.42 -25.31
CA LEU A 124 17.25 -35.40 -26.77
C LEU A 124 18.68 -35.60 -27.31
N ILE A 125 19.69 -35.08 -26.62
CA ILE A 125 21.10 -35.24 -26.98
C ILE A 125 21.61 -36.65 -26.64
N ASN A 126 21.18 -37.23 -25.51
CA ASN A 126 21.60 -38.55 -25.06
C ASN A 126 20.46 -39.35 -24.44
N LYS A 127 19.98 -40.37 -25.16
CA LYS A 127 18.92 -41.29 -24.69
C LYS A 127 19.29 -42.10 -23.44
N ASN A 128 20.58 -42.34 -23.18
CA ASN A 128 21.04 -43.06 -21.99
C ASN A 128 21.07 -42.20 -20.72
N PHE A 129 20.73 -40.91 -20.82
CA PHE A 129 20.64 -40.05 -19.63
C PHE A 129 19.45 -40.43 -18.75
N ILE A 130 18.32 -40.82 -19.35
CA ILE A 130 17.11 -41.25 -18.63
C ILE A 130 17.37 -42.50 -17.77
N THR A 131 18.15 -43.46 -18.27
CA THR A 131 18.45 -44.69 -17.54
C THR A 131 19.35 -44.44 -16.32
N TYR A 132 20.26 -43.46 -16.38
CA TYR A 132 21.01 -43.00 -15.21
C TYR A 132 20.12 -42.26 -14.19
N TYR A 133 19.15 -41.48 -14.69
CA TYR A 133 18.19 -40.76 -13.84
C TYR A 133 17.27 -41.72 -13.06
N LEU A 134 16.91 -42.85 -13.66
CA LEU A 134 16.10 -43.92 -13.06
C LEU A 134 16.90 -44.89 -12.17
N SER A 135 18.23 -44.78 -12.13
CA SER A 135 19.07 -45.57 -11.22
C SER A 135 18.85 -45.16 -9.76
N SER A 136 19.12 -46.05 -8.80
CA SER A 136 18.95 -45.79 -7.36
C SER A 136 19.66 -44.52 -6.89
N ILE A 137 20.81 -44.18 -7.48
CA ILE A 137 21.54 -42.95 -7.18
C ILE A 137 20.91 -41.71 -7.83
N GLY A 138 20.35 -41.86 -9.03
CA GLY A 138 19.71 -40.78 -9.78
C GLY A 138 18.42 -40.29 -9.12
N ILE A 139 17.65 -41.22 -8.54
CA ILE A 139 16.42 -40.90 -7.80
C ILE A 139 16.74 -40.02 -6.57
N ILE A 140 17.78 -40.35 -5.81
CA ILE A 140 18.20 -39.57 -4.62
C ILE A 140 18.59 -38.15 -5.01
N VAL A 141 19.41 -38.00 -6.06
CA VAL A 141 19.85 -36.69 -6.57
C VAL A 141 18.67 -35.88 -7.10
N SER A 142 17.71 -36.52 -7.77
CA SER A 142 16.52 -35.85 -8.29
C SER A 142 15.60 -35.34 -7.17
N ILE A 143 15.40 -36.14 -6.12
CA ILE A 143 14.65 -35.72 -4.92
C ILE A 143 15.33 -34.52 -4.26
N TYR A 144 16.65 -34.56 -4.09
CA TYR A 144 17.41 -33.43 -3.53
C TYR A 144 17.27 -32.16 -4.38
N ALA A 145 17.37 -32.29 -5.70
CA ALA A 145 17.20 -31.18 -6.64
C ALA A 145 15.79 -30.59 -6.57
N LEU A 146 14.75 -31.43 -6.49
CA LEU A 146 13.36 -30.99 -6.33
C LEU A 146 13.15 -30.22 -5.02
N VAL A 147 13.68 -30.71 -3.90
CA VAL A 147 13.56 -30.03 -2.60
C VAL A 147 14.29 -28.69 -2.62
N SER A 148 15.50 -28.64 -3.17
CA SER A 148 16.27 -27.38 -3.31
C SER A 148 15.52 -26.37 -4.20
N PHE A 149 14.92 -26.85 -5.28
CA PHE A 149 14.14 -26.01 -6.18
C PHE A 149 12.88 -25.45 -5.53
N PHE A 150 12.15 -26.31 -4.81
CA PHE A 150 10.90 -25.94 -4.15
C PHE A 150 11.15 -24.97 -2.99
N THR A 151 12.22 -25.18 -2.22
CA THR A 151 12.63 -24.24 -1.16
C THR A 151 13.03 -22.88 -1.73
N GLY A 152 13.78 -22.85 -2.85
CA GLY A 152 14.07 -21.61 -3.58
C GLY A 152 12.81 -20.87 -4.05
N PHE A 153 11.86 -21.60 -4.63
CA PHE A 153 10.57 -21.04 -5.06
C PHE A 153 9.76 -20.45 -3.89
N LEU A 154 9.68 -21.15 -2.77
CA LEU A 154 8.99 -20.67 -1.57
C LEU A 154 9.64 -19.42 -0.99
N LEU A 155 10.98 -19.35 -0.97
CA LEU A 155 11.72 -18.18 -0.49
C LEU A 155 11.45 -16.95 -1.37
N ILE A 156 11.50 -17.10 -2.70
CA ILE A 156 11.22 -16.02 -3.66
C ILE A 156 9.79 -15.51 -3.47
N ASN A 157 8.81 -16.42 -3.40
CA ASN A 157 7.41 -16.04 -3.19
C ASN A 157 7.17 -15.37 -1.84
N LYS A 158 7.86 -15.82 -0.79
CA LYS A 158 7.78 -15.23 0.55
C LYS A 158 8.33 -13.81 0.56
N ILE A 159 9.46 -13.55 -0.10
CA ILE A 159 10.04 -12.20 -0.22
C ILE A 159 9.06 -11.26 -0.93
N ILE A 160 8.53 -11.68 -2.08
CA ILE A 160 7.59 -10.86 -2.86
C ILE A 160 6.30 -10.59 -2.09
N ASN A 161 5.75 -11.59 -1.40
CA ASN A 161 4.55 -11.44 -0.60
C ASN A 161 4.77 -10.51 0.62
N ASN A 162 5.93 -10.64 1.28
CA ASN A 162 6.23 -9.85 2.46
C ASN A 162 6.52 -8.37 2.13
N LEU A 163 7.10 -8.09 0.95
CA LEU A 163 7.23 -6.73 0.41
C LEU A 163 5.84 -6.07 0.23
N GLY A 164 4.88 -6.78 -0.37
CA GLY A 164 3.52 -6.26 -0.55
C GLY A 164 2.77 -6.01 0.77
N LYS A 165 3.01 -6.85 1.78
CA LYS A 165 2.31 -6.76 3.09
C LYS A 165 2.82 -5.60 3.96
N ASN A 166 4.12 -5.34 4.01
CA ASN A 166 4.67 -4.30 4.89
C ASN A 166 4.31 -2.86 4.45
N ILE A 167 4.04 -2.64 3.16
CA ILE A 167 3.71 -1.32 2.61
C ILE A 167 2.22 -0.97 2.78
N LEU A 168 1.35 -1.99 2.90
CA LEU A 168 -0.09 -1.79 3.10
C LEU A 168 -0.46 -1.50 4.57
N ILE A 169 0.47 -1.69 5.51
CA ILE A 169 0.26 -1.54 6.96
C ILE A 169 1.05 -0.34 7.54
N SER A 170 1.75 0.45 6.72
CA SER A 170 2.34 1.75 7.11
C SER A 170 1.74 2.88 6.28
#